data_AF-A0A9X1PH10-F1
#
_entry.id   AF-A0A9X1PH10-F1
#
_cell.length_a   1.000
_cell.length_b   1.000
_cell.length_c   1.000
_cell.angle_alpha   90.00
_cell.angle_beta   90.00
_cell.angle_gamma   90.00
#
_symmetry.space_group_name_H-M   'P 1'
#
loop_
_entity.id
_entity.type
_entity.pdbx_description
1 polymer ?
#
loop_
_entity_poly.entity_id
_entity_poly.type
_entity_poly.pdbx_seq_one_letter_code
_entity_poly.pdbx_strand_id
1 'polypeptide(L)'
;MNKSPINYVLTAVIGATLWVIFAIFLASYFSENPSLAEKYPEDLAVELRLIFGAGTMLSILFAGYWYYYGSQEKVAGQLPAAKTKWRTLFFMQVLIAVALAFAIVIRNRNEGIESQWFVIYFLVLSLLTFTLFWLTTFLFSPRTVKFVPFGK
;
A
#
# COMPACT_ATOMS: atom_id res chain seq x y z
N MET A 1 -15.12 -20.52 -9.92
CA MET A 1 -14.14 -19.57 -10.49
C MET A 1 -13.43 -18.63 -9.50
N ASN A 2 -13.57 -18.74 -8.15
CA ASN A 2 -12.72 -17.96 -7.20
C ASN A 2 -11.85 -18.87 -6.31
N LYS A 3 -11.16 -19.85 -6.92
CA LYS A 3 -10.07 -20.61 -6.28
C LYS A 3 -8.71 -20.30 -6.91
N SER A 4 -8.63 -19.27 -7.75
CA SER A 4 -7.58 -19.22 -8.76
C SER A 4 -6.32 -18.48 -8.28
N PRO A 5 -5.12 -19.06 -8.44
CA PRO A 5 -3.84 -18.33 -8.29
C PRO A 5 -3.79 -17.04 -9.13
N ILE A 6 -4.66 -16.91 -10.14
CA ILE A 6 -4.86 -15.70 -10.95
C ILE A 6 -5.12 -14.46 -10.08
N ASN A 7 -5.85 -14.54 -8.97
CA ASN A 7 -6.12 -13.35 -8.16
C ASN A 7 -4.84 -12.76 -7.55
N TYR A 8 -3.90 -13.62 -7.14
CA TYR A 8 -2.62 -13.20 -6.61
C TYR A 8 -1.76 -12.52 -7.70
N VAL A 9 -1.76 -13.12 -8.91
CA VAL A 9 -1.05 -12.56 -10.06
C VAL A 9 -1.64 -11.21 -10.47
N LEU A 10 -2.96 -11.10 -10.58
CA LEU A 10 -3.63 -9.84 -10.93
C LEU A 10 -3.39 -8.75 -9.88
N THR A 11 -3.38 -9.10 -8.60
CA THR A 11 -3.03 -8.17 -7.52
C THR A 11 -1.59 -7.69 -7.63
N ALA A 12 -0.64 -8.56 -7.99
CA ALA A 12 0.73 -8.16 -8.26
C ALA A 12 0.83 -7.24 -9.49
N VAL A 13 0.07 -7.51 -10.56
CA VAL A 13 0.03 -6.66 -11.77
C VAL A 13 -0.54 -5.27 -11.47
N ILE A 14 -1.65 -5.19 -10.74
CA ILE A 14 -2.23 -3.91 -10.29
C ILE A 14 -1.25 -3.17 -9.39
N GLY A 15 -0.63 -3.87 -8.44
CA GLY A 15 0.37 -3.31 -7.56
C GLY A 15 1.58 -2.77 -8.32
N ALA A 16 2.12 -3.51 -9.28
CA ALA A 16 3.23 -3.06 -10.13
C ALA A 16 2.82 -1.85 -10.97
N THR A 17 1.60 -1.81 -11.49
CA THR A 17 1.08 -0.68 -12.28
C THR A 17 0.95 0.57 -11.43
N LEU A 18 0.35 0.46 -10.24
CA LEU A 18 0.25 1.57 -9.29
C LEU A 18 1.64 2.01 -8.82
N TRP A 19 2.53 1.08 -8.49
CA TRP A 19 3.89 1.42 -8.13
C TRP A 19 4.61 2.18 -9.25
N VAL A 20 4.49 1.77 -10.52
CA VAL A 20 5.05 2.52 -11.65
C VAL A 20 4.49 3.95 -11.69
N ILE A 21 3.19 4.13 -11.54
CA ILE A 21 2.56 5.46 -11.54
C ILE A 21 3.13 6.34 -10.41
N PHE A 22 3.17 5.81 -9.19
CA PHE A 22 3.57 6.55 -7.99
C PHE A 22 5.09 6.71 -7.84
N ALA A 23 5.88 5.73 -8.27
CA ALA A 23 7.33 5.71 -8.11
C ALA A 23 8.07 6.32 -9.30
N ILE A 24 7.51 6.30 -10.51
CA ILE A 24 8.15 6.89 -11.68
C ILE A 24 7.69 8.33 -11.88
N PHE A 25 6.38 8.58 -11.97
CA PHE A 25 5.88 9.93 -12.30
C PHE A 25 5.87 10.86 -11.10
N LEU A 26 5.40 10.38 -9.95
CA LEU A 26 5.26 11.20 -8.74
C LEU A 26 6.59 11.40 -8.01
N ALA A 27 7.48 10.41 -7.97
CA ALA A 27 8.77 10.54 -7.29
C ALA A 27 9.66 11.63 -7.92
N SER A 28 9.68 11.76 -9.25
CA SER A 28 10.44 12.81 -9.93
C SER A 28 9.93 14.21 -9.58
N TYR A 29 8.60 14.40 -9.58
CA TYR A 29 8.01 15.65 -9.09
C TYR A 29 8.40 15.92 -7.63
N PHE A 30 8.35 14.90 -6.78
CA PHE A 30 8.65 15.06 -5.35
C PHE A 30 10.13 15.21 -5.02
N SER A 31 11.05 14.84 -5.91
CA SER A 31 12.48 15.06 -5.71
C SER A 31 12.97 16.44 -6.16
N GLU A 32 12.31 17.06 -7.14
CA GLU A 32 12.76 18.32 -7.75
C GLU A 32 12.27 19.58 -7.02
N ASN A 33 11.24 19.46 -6.19
CA ASN A 33 10.62 20.58 -5.49
C ASN A 33 11.14 20.87 -4.06
N PRO A 34 11.52 19.90 -3.22
CA PRO A 34 12.08 20.20 -1.91
C PRO A 34 13.49 20.77 -2.04
N SER A 35 13.81 21.80 -1.24
CA SER A 35 15.19 22.24 -1.07
C SER A 35 15.96 21.17 -0.29
N LEU A 36 17.06 20.68 -0.86
CA LEU A 36 17.96 19.71 -0.25
C LEU A 36 19.28 20.40 0.09
N ALA A 37 19.82 20.12 1.28
CA ALA A 37 21.05 20.73 1.75
C ALA A 37 22.30 20.12 1.09
N GLU A 38 22.38 18.78 1.05
CA GLU A 38 23.56 18.06 0.58
C GLU A 38 23.22 16.98 -0.45
N LYS A 39 22.03 16.38 -0.35
CA LYS A 39 21.59 15.29 -1.21
C LYS A 39 21.15 15.77 -2.60
N TYR A 40 21.51 15.00 -3.63
CA TYR A 40 21.03 15.21 -4.99
C TYR A 40 19.56 14.77 -5.14
N PRO A 41 18.73 15.45 -5.96
CA PRO A 41 17.35 15.05 -6.21
C PRO A 41 17.20 13.58 -6.64
N GLU A 42 18.14 13.06 -7.44
CA GLU A 42 18.12 11.68 -7.92
C GLU A 42 18.19 10.66 -6.77
N ASP A 43 18.98 10.94 -5.73
CA ASP A 43 19.11 10.07 -4.55
C ASP A 43 17.82 10.04 -3.74
N LEU A 44 17.16 11.20 -3.60
CA LEU A 44 15.84 11.27 -2.96
C LEU A 44 14.80 10.51 -3.80
N ALA A 45 14.82 10.65 -5.13
CA ALA A 45 13.91 9.92 -6.01
C ALA A 45 14.08 8.40 -5.88
N VAL A 46 15.32 7.90 -5.78
CA VAL A 46 15.62 6.47 -5.54
C VAL A 46 15.07 6.02 -4.19
N GLU A 47 15.26 6.79 -3.13
CA GLU A 47 14.70 6.47 -1.80
C GLU A 47 13.18 6.40 -1.81
N LEU A 48 12.52 7.39 -2.43
CA LEU A 48 11.06 7.42 -2.57
C LEU A 48 10.55 6.21 -3.36
N ARG A 49 11.23 5.84 -4.47
CA ARG A 49 10.90 4.64 -5.26
C ARG A 49 10.96 3.36 -4.45
N LEU A 50 12.01 3.19 -3.65
CA LEU A 50 12.20 2.04 -2.79
C LEU A 50 11.12 1.97 -1.71
N ILE A 51 10.79 3.11 -1.10
CA ILE A 51 9.80 3.18 -0.02
C ILE A 51 8.38 2.94 -0.56
N PHE A 52 8.03 3.52 -1.70
CA PHE A 52 6.76 3.24 -2.39
C PHE A 52 6.70 1.78 -2.85
N GLY A 53 7.82 1.21 -3.27
CA GLY A 53 7.94 -0.22 -3.63
C GLY A 53 7.69 -1.13 -2.44
N ALA A 54 8.32 -0.84 -1.30
CA ALA A 54 8.09 -1.56 -0.04
C ALA A 54 6.63 -1.48 0.40
N GLY A 55 6.01 -0.29 0.36
CA GLY A 55 4.59 -0.11 0.67
C GLY A 55 3.69 -0.93 -0.25
N THR A 56 3.96 -0.91 -1.56
CA THR A 56 3.23 -1.71 -2.56
C THR A 56 3.35 -3.21 -2.26
N MET A 57 4.56 -3.70 -2.03
CA MET A 57 4.83 -5.11 -1.76
C MET A 57 4.12 -5.58 -0.49
N LEU A 58 4.17 -4.79 0.59
CA LEU A 58 3.44 -5.09 1.82
C LEU A 58 1.93 -5.13 1.57
N SER A 59 1.37 -4.18 0.84
CA SER A 59 -0.06 -4.17 0.52
C SER A 59 -0.48 -5.41 -0.30
N ILE A 60 0.34 -5.85 -1.27
CA ILE A 60 0.15 -7.11 -2.00
C ILE A 60 0.15 -8.31 -1.05
N LEU A 61 1.10 -8.39 -0.12
CA LEU A 61 1.18 -9.47 0.86
C LEU A 61 -0.06 -9.52 1.75
N PHE A 62 -0.55 -8.36 2.19
CA PHE A 62 -1.77 -8.27 3.00
C PHE A 62 -3.02 -8.67 2.21
N ALA A 63 -3.13 -8.26 0.94
CA ALA A 63 -4.21 -8.71 0.06
C ALA A 63 -4.14 -10.22 -0.19
N GLY A 64 -2.94 -10.77 -0.42
CA GLY A 64 -2.71 -12.21 -0.55
C GLY A 64 -3.10 -12.99 0.70
N TYR A 65 -2.75 -12.47 1.89
CA TYR A 65 -3.18 -13.03 3.16
C TYR A 65 -4.71 -12.98 3.31
N TRP A 66 -5.35 -11.89 2.90
CA TRP A 66 -6.82 -11.80 2.89
C TRP A 66 -7.46 -12.85 1.98
N TYR A 67 -6.92 -13.09 0.78
CA TYR A 67 -7.42 -14.13 -0.11
C TYR A 67 -7.30 -15.52 0.50
N TYR A 68 -6.15 -15.80 1.12
CA TYR A 68 -5.92 -17.06 1.83
C TYR A 68 -6.92 -17.23 2.98
N TYR A 69 -7.00 -16.25 3.88
CA TYR A 69 -7.91 -16.27 5.02
C TYR A 69 -9.38 -16.41 4.59
N GLY A 70 -9.82 -15.57 3.65
CA GLY A 70 -11.19 -15.55 3.17
C GLY A 70 -11.62 -16.85 2.48
N SER A 71 -10.69 -17.59 1.88
CA SER A 71 -10.97 -18.86 1.18
C SER A 71 -11.29 -20.04 2.10
N GLN A 72 -11.01 -19.92 3.40
CA GLN A 72 -11.19 -21.02 4.36
C GLN A 72 -12.68 -21.25 4.67
N GLU A 73 -13.12 -22.51 4.68
CA GLU A 73 -14.53 -22.88 4.85
C GLU A 73 -15.11 -22.37 6.19
N LYS A 74 -14.34 -22.44 7.27
CA LYS A 74 -14.73 -21.94 8.60
C LYS A 74 -15.07 -20.45 8.62
N VAL A 75 -14.54 -19.67 7.67
CA VAL A 75 -14.77 -18.22 7.59
C VAL A 75 -16.14 -17.91 6.98
N ALA A 76 -16.69 -18.81 6.15
CA ALA A 76 -18.03 -18.65 5.58
C ALA A 76 -19.14 -18.65 6.66
N GLY A 77 -18.94 -19.40 7.75
CA GLY A 77 -19.85 -19.43 8.89
C GLY A 77 -19.63 -18.28 9.91
N GLN A 78 -18.58 -17.47 9.75
CA GLN A 78 -18.18 -16.44 10.72
C GLN A 78 -17.93 -15.07 10.05
N LEU A 79 -18.91 -14.60 9.28
CA LEU A 79 -18.83 -13.31 8.57
C LEU A 79 -18.48 -12.10 9.47
N PRO A 80 -18.98 -11.98 10.72
CA PRO A 80 -18.59 -10.88 11.61
C PRO A 80 -17.08 -10.86 11.91
N ALA A 81 -16.48 -12.03 12.17
CA ALA A 81 -15.05 -12.13 12.40
C ALA A 81 -14.24 -11.78 11.14
N ALA A 82 -14.72 -12.18 9.96
CA ALA A 82 -14.12 -11.83 8.68
C ALA A 82 -14.11 -10.31 8.43
N LYS A 83 -15.22 -9.62 8.77
CA LYS A 83 -15.31 -8.15 8.69
C LYS A 83 -14.29 -7.46 9.59
N THR A 84 -14.18 -7.91 10.85
CA THR A 84 -13.17 -7.39 11.77
C THR A 84 -11.77 -7.60 11.23
N LYS A 85 -11.47 -8.80 10.71
CA LYS A 85 -10.16 -9.11 10.15
C LYS A 85 -9.81 -8.23 8.95
N TRP A 86 -10.76 -8.05 8.01
CA TRP A 86 -10.55 -7.16 6.86
C TRP A 86 -10.28 -5.72 7.32
N ARG A 87 -11.07 -5.19 8.26
CA ARG A 87 -10.85 -3.85 8.83
C ARG A 87 -9.48 -3.73 9.49
N THR A 88 -9.03 -4.74 10.24
CA THR A 88 -7.69 -4.76 10.82
C THR A 88 -6.62 -4.68 9.74
N LEU A 89 -6.70 -5.50 8.69
CA LEU A 89 -5.72 -5.50 7.58
C LEU A 89 -5.73 -4.16 6.82
N PHE A 90 -6.91 -3.55 6.69
CA PHE A 90 -7.10 -2.25 6.08
C PHE A 90 -6.45 -1.13 6.91
N PHE A 91 -6.71 -1.06 8.22
CA PHE A 91 -6.06 -0.08 9.09
C PHE A 91 -4.56 -0.33 9.27
N MET A 92 -4.10 -1.58 9.16
CA MET A 92 -2.66 -1.89 9.11
C MET A 92 -1.96 -1.23 7.92
N GLN A 93 -2.64 -0.97 6.81
CA GLN A 93 -2.05 -0.20 5.69
C GLN A 93 -1.68 1.22 6.10
N VAL A 94 -2.46 1.85 6.99
CA VAL A 94 -2.17 3.18 7.55
C VAL A 94 -0.93 3.10 8.45
N LEU A 95 -0.84 2.10 9.33
CA LEU A 95 0.33 1.92 10.20
C LEU A 95 1.61 1.68 9.39
N ILE A 96 1.53 0.90 8.31
CA ILE A 96 2.63 0.70 7.37
C ILE A 96 3.02 2.03 6.72
N ALA A 97 2.04 2.83 6.28
CA ALA A 97 2.31 4.13 5.68
C ALA A 97 2.98 5.10 6.69
N VAL A 98 2.53 5.12 7.94
CA VAL A 98 3.17 5.91 9.01
C VAL A 98 4.61 5.45 9.24
N ALA A 99 4.85 4.13 9.36
CA ALA A 99 6.19 3.60 9.62
C ALA A 99 7.18 3.92 8.49
N LEU A 100 6.74 3.78 7.23
CA LEU A 100 7.53 4.09 6.05
C LEU A 100 7.76 5.60 5.89
N ALA A 101 6.76 6.44 6.16
CA ALA A 101 6.93 7.89 6.17
C ALA A 101 7.93 8.32 7.25
N PHE A 102 7.87 7.71 8.43
CA PHE A 102 8.84 7.95 9.51
C PHE A 102 10.26 7.53 9.10
N ALA A 103 10.42 6.45 8.33
CA ALA A 103 11.70 6.07 7.76
C ALA A 103 12.26 7.14 6.80
N ILE A 104 11.40 7.79 5.98
CA ILE A 104 11.82 8.93 5.13
C ILE A 104 12.33 10.09 6.00
N VAL A 105 11.58 10.44 7.05
CA VAL A 105 11.94 11.53 7.97
C VAL A 105 13.29 11.26 8.61
N ILE A 106 13.51 10.08 9.19
CA ILE A 106 14.80 9.76 9.85
C ILE A 106 15.96 9.84 8.87
N ARG A 107 15.79 9.31 7.65
CA ARG A 107 16.85 9.30 6.63
C ARG A 107 17.19 10.68 6.08
N ASN A 108 16.25 11.62 6.11
CA ASN A 108 16.40 12.94 5.49
C ASN A 108 16.28 14.10 6.48
N ARG A 109 16.34 13.85 7.79
CA ARG A 109 16.21 14.88 8.84
C ARG A 109 17.30 15.97 8.78
N ASN A 110 18.46 15.63 8.20
CA ASN A 110 19.59 16.54 8.06
C ASN A 110 19.55 17.34 6.75
N GLU A 111 18.67 16.98 5.80
CA GLU A 111 18.62 17.60 4.47
C GLU A 111 17.84 18.92 4.44
N GLY A 112 17.27 19.36 5.56
CA GLY A 112 16.50 20.60 5.64
C GLY A 112 15.15 20.54 4.91
N ILE A 113 14.66 19.35 4.56
CA ILE A 113 13.34 19.19 3.91
C ILE A 113 12.25 19.77 4.82
N GLU A 114 11.44 20.66 4.25
CA GLU A 114 10.33 21.27 4.98
C GLU A 114 9.28 20.23 5.40
N SER A 115 8.70 20.41 6.59
CA SER A 115 7.70 19.50 7.16
C SER A 115 6.53 19.19 6.23
N GLN A 116 6.13 20.12 5.37
CA GLN A 116 5.06 19.93 4.39
C GLN A 116 5.34 18.78 3.41
N TRP A 117 6.58 18.58 3.00
CA TRP A 117 6.95 17.52 2.07
C TRP A 117 6.81 16.13 2.71
N PHE A 118 7.17 15.99 3.98
CA PHE A 118 6.97 14.73 4.70
C PHE A 118 5.48 14.38 4.85
N VAL A 119 4.61 15.38 5.04
CA VAL A 119 3.16 15.17 5.03
C VAL A 119 2.69 14.70 3.66
N ILE A 120 3.17 15.32 2.58
CA ILE A 120 2.83 14.91 1.21
C ILE A 120 3.28 13.46 0.95
N TYR A 121 4.50 13.09 1.34
CA TYR A 121 4.99 11.71 1.18
C TYR A 121 4.12 10.71 1.94
N PHE A 122 3.72 11.04 3.17
CA PHE A 122 2.80 10.23 3.96
C PHE A 122 1.44 10.07 3.27
N LEU A 123 0.86 11.15 2.75
CA LEU A 123 -0.45 11.12 2.08
C LEU A 123 -0.41 10.27 0.80
N VAL A 124 0.63 10.44 0.00
CA VAL A 124 0.85 9.69 -1.24
C VAL A 124 1.03 8.20 -0.95
N LEU A 125 1.86 7.88 0.04
CA LEU A 125 2.10 6.50 0.45
C LEU A 125 0.84 5.86 1.04
N SER A 126 0.10 6.59 1.88
CA SER A 126 -1.18 6.13 2.42
C SER A 126 -2.18 5.87 1.30
N LEU A 127 -2.29 6.79 0.33
CA LEU A 127 -3.18 6.62 -0.81
C LEU A 127 -2.79 5.37 -1.62
N LEU A 128 -1.51 5.15 -1.88
CA LEU A 128 -1.00 3.99 -2.61
C LEU A 128 -1.34 2.67 -1.89
N THR A 129 -0.94 2.51 -0.62
CA THR A 129 -1.12 1.24 0.12
C THR A 129 -2.59 0.91 0.34
N PHE A 130 -3.40 1.94 0.63
CA PHE A 130 -4.81 1.82 0.93
C PHE A 130 -5.64 1.56 -0.33
N THR A 131 -5.40 2.31 -1.40
CA THR A 131 -6.10 2.12 -2.68
C THR A 131 -5.78 0.75 -3.25
N LEU A 132 -4.52 0.32 -3.20
CA LEU A 132 -4.13 -1.00 -3.69
C LEU A 132 -4.84 -2.11 -2.92
N PHE A 133 -4.77 -2.09 -1.58
CA PHE A 133 -5.42 -3.11 -0.76
C PHE A 133 -6.94 -3.10 -0.95
N TRP A 134 -7.56 -1.92 -0.92
CA TRP A 134 -9.01 -1.79 -1.09
C TRP A 134 -9.45 -2.28 -2.46
N LEU A 135 -8.83 -1.81 -3.54
CA LEU A 135 -9.18 -2.17 -4.91
C LEU A 135 -9.03 -3.68 -5.15
N THR A 136 -7.92 -4.25 -4.72
CA THR A 136 -7.62 -5.67 -4.95
C THR A 136 -8.49 -6.58 -4.09
N THR A 137 -8.79 -6.20 -2.84
CA THR A 137 -9.74 -6.95 -2.02
C THR A 137 -11.19 -6.76 -2.51
N PHE A 138 -11.56 -5.60 -3.02
CA PHE A 138 -12.87 -5.36 -3.63
C PHE A 138 -13.11 -6.23 -4.87
N LEU A 139 -12.16 -6.25 -5.81
CA LEU A 139 -12.30 -6.95 -7.08
C LEU A 139 -12.15 -8.47 -6.95
N PHE A 140 -11.24 -8.94 -6.09
CA PHE A 140 -10.77 -10.32 -6.13
C PHE A 140 -11.04 -11.11 -4.84
N SER A 141 -11.86 -10.59 -3.92
CA SER A 141 -12.22 -11.33 -2.71
C SER A 141 -12.81 -12.72 -3.01
N PRO A 142 -12.48 -13.74 -2.20
CA PRO A 142 -13.11 -15.06 -2.27
C PRO A 142 -14.64 -14.96 -2.14
N ARG A 143 -15.38 -15.89 -2.77
CA ARG A 143 -16.85 -15.87 -2.79
C ARG A 143 -17.49 -15.85 -1.39
N THR A 144 -16.90 -16.59 -0.47
CA THR A 144 -17.25 -16.69 0.95
C THR A 144 -17.27 -15.35 1.68
N VAL A 145 -16.42 -14.41 1.27
CA VAL A 145 -16.27 -13.08 1.90
C VAL A 145 -16.40 -11.95 0.90
N LYS A 146 -16.96 -12.21 -0.29
CA LYS A 146 -17.02 -11.25 -1.40
C LYS A 146 -17.66 -9.94 -0.99
N PHE A 147 -18.65 -9.98 -0.10
CA PHE A 147 -19.41 -8.81 0.34
C PHE A 147 -18.78 -8.04 1.49
N VAL A 148 -17.74 -8.59 2.15
CA VAL A 148 -17.08 -7.94 3.29
C VAL A 148 -16.48 -6.58 2.92
N PRO A 149 -15.75 -6.42 1.79
CA PRO A 149 -15.25 -5.12 1.37
C PRO A 149 -16.36 -4.12 0.98
N PHE A 150 -17.58 -4.60 0.70
CA PHE A 150 -18.74 -3.77 0.36
C PHE A 150 -19.49 -3.25 1.58
N GLY A 151 -19.05 -3.60 2.80
CA GLY A 151 -19.73 -3.23 4.05
C GLY A 151 -21.04 -3.98 4.30
N LYS A 152 -21.40 -4.94 3.44
CA LYS A 152 -22.58 -5.82 3.59
C LYS A 152 -22.22 -7.04 4.42
#